data_AF-A0A916E1F7-F1
#
_entry.id   AF-A0A916E1F7-F1
#
_cell.length_a   1.000
_cell.length_b   1.000
_cell.length_c   1.000
_cell.angle_alpha   90.00
_cell.angle_beta   90.00
_cell.angle_gamma   90.00
#
_symmetry.space_group_name_H-M   'P 1'
#
loop_
_entity.id
_entity.type
_entity.pdbx_description
1 polymer ?
#
loop_
_entity_poly.entity_id
_entity_poly.type
_entity_poly.pdbx_seq_one_letter_code
_entity_poly.pdbx_strand_id
1 'polypeptide(L)'
;MGANMSKKKADLLIPKHLYVQLRQLRLMYLTCKRLMGQPIPITYINHINQQCNNVKLNAPDAVWNAAWANHVKDAWTVTMNIIKQHQTSAQNKLIEDFINKRASMKQNNQTKMLNSLLNDIKIRLSWTD
;
A
#
# COMPACT_ATOMS: atom_id res chain seq x y z
N MET A 1 1.57 -11.85 20.36
CA MET A 1 1.63 -10.41 19.98
C MET A 1 2.02 -10.14 18.51
N GLY A 2 2.29 -11.13 17.65
CA GLY A 2 2.87 -10.91 16.30
C GLY A 2 1.91 -10.45 15.18
N ALA A 3 0.64 -10.86 15.20
CA ALA A 3 -0.30 -10.58 14.09
C ALA A 3 -0.84 -9.13 14.05
N ASN A 4 -0.87 -8.44 15.20
CA ASN A 4 -1.39 -7.07 15.28
C ASN A 4 -0.36 -6.00 14.86
N MET A 5 0.94 -6.29 14.94
CA MET A 5 1.98 -5.36 14.47
C MET A 5 2.17 -5.38 12.95
N SER A 6 1.97 -6.53 12.29
CA SER A 6 2.09 -6.64 10.83
C SER A 6 0.97 -5.88 10.11
N LYS A 7 -0.28 -5.97 10.59
CA LYS A 7 -1.40 -5.16 10.09
C LYS A 7 -1.16 -3.65 10.25
N LYS A 8 -0.78 -3.20 11.46
CA LYS A 8 -0.52 -1.79 11.74
C LYS A 8 0.62 -1.19 10.90
N LYS A 9 1.67 -1.95 10.58
CA LYS A 9 2.77 -1.47 9.72
C LYS A 9 2.40 -1.44 8.23
N ALA A 10 1.54 -2.35 7.77
CA ALA A 10 1.03 -2.32 6.39
C ALA A 10 0.07 -1.14 6.16
N ASP A 11 -0.77 -0.82 7.15
CA ASP A 11 -1.67 0.35 7.11
C ASP A 11 -0.89 1.68 7.06
N LEU A 12 0.33 1.72 7.60
CA LEU A 12 1.23 2.88 7.52
C LEU A 12 1.83 3.10 6.11
N LEU A 13 1.77 2.11 5.23
CA LEU A 13 2.39 2.15 3.89
C LEU A 13 1.39 2.52 2.79
N ILE A 14 0.09 2.49 3.06
CA ILE A 14 -0.94 2.83 2.08
C ILE A 14 -1.44 4.25 2.37
N PRO A 15 -1.31 5.18 1.41
CA PRO A 15 -1.75 6.55 1.63
C PRO A 15 -3.24 6.65 1.99
N LYS A 16 -3.55 7.29 3.13
CA LYS A 16 -4.93 7.44 3.65
C LYS A 16 -5.90 8.04 2.62
N HIS A 17 -5.41 8.95 1.78
CA HIS A 17 -6.23 9.59 0.74
C HIS A 17 -6.80 8.58 -0.27
N LEU A 18 -6.12 7.46 -0.54
CA LEU A 18 -6.61 6.42 -1.46
C LEU A 18 -7.85 5.72 -0.90
N TYR A 19 -7.90 5.48 0.41
CA TYR A 19 -9.08 4.90 1.06
C TYR A 19 -10.27 5.85 1.06
N VAL A 20 -10.01 7.15 1.29
CA VAL A 20 -11.04 8.19 1.20
C VAL A 20 -11.60 8.24 -0.22
N GLN A 21 -10.73 8.30 -1.23
CA GLN A 21 -11.12 8.27 -2.64
C GLN A 21 -11.93 7.03 -3.00
N LEU A 22 -11.48 5.83 -2.59
CA LEU A 22 -12.18 4.57 -2.84
C LEU A 22 -13.60 4.58 -2.25
N ARG A 23 -13.77 5.12 -1.04
CA ARG A 23 -15.07 5.24 -0.37
C ARG A 23 -15.99 6.19 -1.15
N GLN A 24 -15.48 7.34 -1.59
CA GLN A 24 -16.28 8.31 -2.33
C GLN A 24 -16.73 7.77 -3.70
N LEU A 25 -15.84 7.12 -4.45
CA LEU A 25 -16.18 6.52 -5.73
C LEU A 25 -17.27 5.43 -5.57
N ARG A 26 -17.18 4.60 -4.52
CA ARG A 26 -18.22 3.63 -4.21
C ARG A 26 -19.56 4.29 -3.91
N LEU A 27 -19.57 5.35 -3.10
CA LEU A 27 -20.79 6.09 -2.78
C LEU A 27 -21.40 6.71 -4.03
N MET A 28 -20.61 7.36 -4.88
CA MET A 28 -21.08 7.92 -6.15
C MET A 28 -21.70 6.87 -7.05
N TYR A 29 -21.05 5.72 -7.22
CA TYR A 29 -21.57 4.65 -8.06
C TYR A 29 -22.92 4.15 -7.56
N LEU A 30 -23.07 3.98 -6.24
CA LEU A 30 -24.34 3.58 -5.63
C LEU A 30 -25.42 4.66 -5.78
N THR A 31 -25.07 5.93 -5.60
CA THR A 31 -25.98 7.07 -5.80
C THR A 31 -26.46 7.14 -7.24
N CYS A 32 -25.55 7.06 -8.22
CA CYS A 32 -25.89 7.07 -9.63
C CYS A 32 -26.82 5.93 -10.01
N LYS A 33 -26.58 4.71 -9.50
CA LYS A 33 -27.47 3.57 -9.75
C LYS A 33 -28.88 3.78 -9.21
N ARG A 34 -29.00 4.44 -8.05
CA ARG A 34 -30.31 4.70 -7.42
C ARG A 34 -31.08 5.82 -8.12
N LEU A 35 -30.38 6.83 -8.62
CA LEU A 35 -30.96 8.04 -9.17
C LEU A 35 -30.91 8.09 -10.70
N MET A 36 -30.74 6.96 -11.39
CA MET A 36 -30.66 6.94 -12.86
C MET A 36 -31.85 7.67 -13.50
N GLY A 37 -31.55 8.51 -14.49
CA GLY A 37 -32.52 9.36 -15.19
C GLY A 37 -32.92 10.63 -14.43
N GLN A 38 -32.51 10.80 -13.16
CA GLN A 38 -32.79 12.01 -12.40
C GLN A 38 -31.76 13.12 -12.69
N PRO A 39 -32.15 14.40 -12.54
CA PRO A 39 -31.22 15.52 -12.64
C PRO A 39 -30.06 15.42 -11.62
N ILE A 40 -28.88 15.89 -12.02
CA ILE A 40 -27.71 15.91 -11.14
C ILE A 40 -27.49 17.32 -10.57
N PRO A 41 -27.35 17.47 -9.24
CA PRO A 41 -26.83 18.71 -8.68
C PRO A 41 -25.34 18.86 -9.02
N ILE A 42 -24.97 19.84 -9.83
CA ILE A 42 -23.57 20.11 -10.22
C ILE A 42 -22.65 20.30 -9.00
N THR A 43 -23.18 20.91 -7.93
CA THR A 43 -22.50 21.09 -6.63
C THR A 43 -22.03 19.78 -6.01
N TYR A 44 -22.79 18.70 -6.21
CA TYR A 44 -22.44 17.36 -5.71
C TYR A 44 -21.22 16.78 -6.42
N ILE A 45 -21.12 16.95 -7.74
CA ILE A 45 -19.98 16.45 -8.53
C ILE A 45 -18.71 17.21 -8.16
N ASN A 46 -18.78 18.54 -8.04
CA ASN A 46 -17.64 19.37 -7.67
C ASN A 46 -17.10 19.02 -6.29
N HIS A 47 -17.98 18.80 -5.31
CA HIS A 47 -17.59 18.37 -3.97
C HIS A 47 -16.79 17.06 -3.99
N ILE A 48 -17.17 16.12 -4.86
CA ILE A 48 -16.51 14.81 -4.90
C ILE A 48 -15.21 14.88 -5.71
N ASN A 49 -15.17 15.64 -6.81
CA ASN A 49 -13.92 15.87 -7.54
C ASN A 49 -12.84 16.54 -6.67
N GLN A 50 -13.22 17.44 -5.75
CA GLN A 50 -12.30 18.00 -4.75
C GLN A 50 -11.73 16.96 -3.77
N GLN A 51 -12.43 15.85 -3.56
CA GLN A 51 -11.98 14.78 -2.68
C GLN A 51 -11.23 13.66 -3.41
N CYS A 52 -11.37 13.59 -4.74
CA CYS A 52 -10.74 12.62 -5.62
C CYS A 52 -9.56 13.25 -6.37
N ASN A 53 -8.60 13.85 -5.65
CA ASN A 53 -7.48 14.65 -6.20
C ASN A 53 -6.75 14.06 -7.43
N ASN A 54 -6.74 12.73 -7.59
CA ASN A 54 -6.05 12.03 -8.67
C ASN A 54 -6.97 11.46 -9.77
N VAL A 55 -8.29 11.57 -9.61
CA VAL A 55 -9.29 11.07 -10.56
C VAL A 55 -10.26 12.20 -10.87
N LYS A 56 -10.13 12.80 -12.06
CA LYS A 56 -11.13 13.74 -12.57
C LYS A 56 -12.30 12.93 -13.13
N LEU A 57 -13.43 12.97 -12.44
CA LEU A 57 -14.68 12.48 -13.00
C LEU A 57 -15.31 13.63 -13.79
N ASN A 58 -15.50 13.41 -15.09
CA ASN A 58 -16.21 14.38 -15.92
C ASN A 58 -17.70 14.38 -15.52
N ALA A 59 -18.30 15.56 -15.35
CA ALA A 59 -19.72 15.68 -15.02
C ALA A 59 -20.59 15.19 -16.20
N PRO A 60 -21.73 14.51 -15.97
CA PRO A 60 -22.72 14.30 -17.01
C PRO A 60 -23.43 15.61 -17.35
N ASP A 61 -23.95 15.70 -18.57
CA ASP A 61 -24.54 16.95 -19.07
C ASP A 61 -25.82 17.37 -18.34
N ALA A 62 -26.62 16.43 -17.80
CA ALA A 62 -27.87 16.79 -17.11
C ALA A 62 -28.38 15.75 -16.09
N VAL A 63 -28.21 14.45 -16.37
CA VAL A 63 -28.84 13.37 -15.60
C VAL A 63 -27.87 12.24 -15.26
N TRP A 64 -28.16 11.52 -14.18
CA TRP A 64 -27.44 10.28 -13.84
C TRP A 64 -27.67 9.26 -14.95
N ASN A 65 -26.61 8.85 -15.66
CA ASN A 65 -26.71 7.92 -16.78
C ASN A 65 -25.74 6.74 -16.64
N ALA A 66 -26.00 5.70 -17.43
CA ALA A 66 -25.23 4.45 -17.38
C ALA A 66 -23.76 4.65 -17.78
N ALA A 67 -23.48 5.53 -18.76
CA ALA A 67 -22.11 5.81 -19.20
C ALA A 67 -21.27 6.41 -18.07
N TRP A 68 -21.85 7.35 -17.32
CA TRP A 68 -21.18 7.95 -16.18
C TRP A 68 -21.02 6.99 -15.00
N ALA A 69 -22.02 6.16 -14.70
CA ALA A 69 -21.90 5.10 -13.70
C ALA A 69 -20.73 4.15 -14.00
N ASN A 70 -20.54 3.79 -15.28
CA ASN A 70 -19.41 2.97 -15.71
C ASN A 70 -18.08 3.70 -15.54
N HIS A 71 -18.01 4.98 -15.91
CA HIS A 71 -16.82 5.79 -15.70
C HIS A 71 -16.40 5.87 -14.22
N VAL A 72 -17.35 6.05 -13.29
CA VAL A 72 -17.09 6.01 -11.85
C VAL A 72 -16.62 4.62 -11.40
N LYS A 73 -17.20 3.55 -11.96
CA LYS A 73 -16.81 2.17 -11.66
C LYS A 73 -15.38 1.86 -12.15
N ASP A 74 -14.98 2.40 -13.29
CA ASP A 74 -13.63 2.26 -13.83
C ASP A 74 -12.62 2.97 -12.93
N ALA A 75 -12.90 4.22 -12.56
CA ALA A 75 -12.12 4.96 -11.58
C ALA A 75 -12.00 4.23 -10.23
N TRP A 76 -13.09 3.64 -9.76
CA TRP A 76 -13.12 2.83 -8.54
C TRP A 76 -12.18 1.62 -8.65
N THR A 77 -12.22 0.93 -9.80
CA THR A 77 -11.38 -0.24 -10.10
C THR A 77 -9.90 0.12 -10.17
N VAL A 78 -9.56 1.23 -10.84
CA VAL A 78 -8.20 1.77 -10.89
C VAL A 78 -7.68 2.09 -9.49
N THR A 79 -8.47 2.80 -8.68
CA THR A 79 -8.11 3.13 -7.29
C THR A 79 -7.87 1.86 -6.46
N MET A 80 -8.70 0.84 -6.64
CA MET A 80 -8.56 -0.44 -5.95
C MET A 80 -7.27 -1.18 -6.37
N ASN A 81 -6.88 -1.11 -7.64
CA ASN A 81 -5.64 -1.70 -8.12
C ASN A 81 -4.40 -0.98 -7.58
N ILE A 82 -4.43 0.35 -7.49
CA ILE A 82 -3.35 1.14 -6.86
C ILE A 82 -3.17 0.71 -5.39
N ILE A 83 -4.27 0.56 -4.63
CA ILE A 83 -4.21 0.09 -3.23
C ILE A 83 -3.57 -1.31 -3.15
N LYS A 84 -3.94 -2.23 -4.05
CA LYS A 84 -3.33 -3.57 -4.11
C LYS A 84 -1.83 -3.50 -4.42
N GLN A 85 -1.40 -2.62 -5.32
CA GLN A 85 0.02 -2.43 -5.61
C GLN A 85 0.81 -1.94 -4.38
N HIS A 86 0.26 -0.98 -3.63
CA HIS A 86 0.86 -0.55 -2.37
C HIS A 86 0.94 -1.69 -1.35
N GLN A 87 -0.09 -2.53 -1.25
CA GLN A 87 -0.09 -3.71 -0.37
C GLN A 87 1.01 -4.69 -0.75
N THR A 88 1.15 -5.02 -2.05
CA THR A 88 2.20 -5.91 -2.53
C THR A 88 3.59 -5.33 -2.28
N SER A 89 3.80 -4.04 -2.56
CA SER A 89 5.07 -3.36 -2.31
C SER A 89 5.44 -3.37 -0.83
N ALA A 90 4.47 -3.11 0.05
CA ALA A 90 4.65 -3.17 1.50
C ALA A 90 5.05 -4.57 1.98
N GLN A 91 4.40 -5.62 1.44
CA GLN A 91 4.73 -7.01 1.76
C GLN A 91 6.14 -7.38 1.28
N ASN A 92 6.50 -7.00 0.04
CA ASN A 92 7.83 -7.25 -0.50
C ASN A 92 8.92 -6.61 0.37
N LYS A 93 8.70 -5.36 0.81
CA LYS A 93 9.63 -4.66 1.70
C LYS A 93 9.79 -5.39 3.05
N LEU A 94 8.71 -5.90 3.63
CA LEU A 94 8.80 -6.68 4.87
C LEU A 94 9.59 -7.98 4.70
N ILE A 95 9.46 -8.65 3.55
CA ILE A 95 10.23 -9.85 3.21
C ILE A 95 11.71 -9.50 3.05
N GLU A 96 12.00 -8.41 2.32
CA GLU A 96 13.36 -7.92 2.10
C GLU A 96 14.05 -7.55 3.43
N ASP A 97 13.37 -6.80 4.30
CA ASP A 97 13.86 -6.45 5.64
C ASP A 97 14.17 -7.70 6.48
N PHE A 98 13.34 -8.74 6.37
CA PHE A 98 13.56 -10.00 7.07
C PHE A 98 14.78 -10.76 6.54
N ILE A 99 14.94 -10.83 5.21
CA ILE A 99 16.10 -11.45 4.56
C ILE A 99 17.38 -10.73 4.97
N ASN A 100 17.40 -9.39 4.87
CA ASN A 100 18.56 -8.57 5.23
C ASN A 100 18.95 -8.72 6.70
N LYS A 101 17.96 -8.75 7.60
CA LYS A 101 18.20 -9.03 9.02
C LYS A 101 18.84 -10.40 9.23
N ARG A 102 18.33 -11.43 8.53
CA ARG A 102 18.87 -12.80 8.64
C ARG A 102 20.28 -12.90 8.07
N ALA A 103 20.56 -12.25 6.95
CA ALA A 103 21.88 -12.19 6.33
C ALA A 103 22.90 -11.54 7.28
N SER A 104 22.55 -10.39 7.87
CA SER A 104 23.39 -9.69 8.85
C SER A 104 23.69 -10.55 10.08
N MET A 105 22.69 -11.26 10.64
CA MET A 105 22.91 -12.19 11.75
C MET A 105 23.87 -13.33 11.38
N LYS A 106 23.72 -13.91 10.18
CA LYS A 106 24.61 -14.98 9.70
C LYS A 106 26.05 -14.47 9.55
N GLN A 107 26.23 -13.31 8.93
CA GLN A 107 27.53 -12.68 8.76
C GLN A 107 28.19 -12.42 10.12
N ASN A 108 27.46 -11.82 11.07
CA ASN A 108 27.98 -11.53 12.41
C ASN A 108 28.43 -12.81 13.14
N ASN A 109 27.63 -13.88 13.04
CA ASN A 109 27.99 -15.16 13.65
C ASN A 109 29.24 -15.79 13.00
N GLN A 110 29.35 -15.72 11.68
CA GLN A 110 30.54 -16.19 10.95
C GLN A 110 31.79 -15.39 11.33
N THR A 111 31.69 -14.06 11.41
CA THR A 111 32.79 -13.19 11.84
C THR A 111 33.24 -13.51 13.26
N LYS A 112 32.31 -13.69 14.20
CA LYS A 112 32.63 -14.07 15.59
C LYS A 112 33.34 -15.41 15.67
N MET A 113 32.85 -16.41 14.94
CA MET A 113 33.46 -17.74 14.88
C MET A 113 34.89 -17.66 14.32
N LEU A 114 35.08 -16.95 13.21
CA LEU A 114 36.40 -16.81 12.59
C LEU A 114 37.39 -16.10 13.52
N ASN A 115 36.97 -15.03 14.18
CA ASN A 115 37.81 -14.31 15.14
C ASN A 115 38.21 -15.19 16.33
N SER A 116 37.30 -16.04 16.82
CA SER A 116 37.62 -17.02 17.87
C SER A 116 38.70 -17.98 17.42
N LEU A 117 38.54 -18.59 16.24
CA LEU A 117 39.51 -19.54 15.69
C LEU A 117 40.88 -18.89 15.45
N LEU A 118 40.91 -17.66 14.93
CA LEU A 118 42.14 -16.91 14.74
C LEU A 118 42.87 -16.63 16.07
N ASN A 119 42.12 -16.29 17.12
CA ASN A 119 42.70 -16.07 18.44
C ASN A 119 43.25 -17.37 19.04
N ASP A 120 42.53 -18.49 18.90
CA ASP A 120 43.00 -19.79 19.38
C ASP A 120 44.31 -20.22 18.70
N ILE A 121 44.45 -19.96 17.39
CA ILE A 121 45.68 -20.23 16.63
C ILE A 121 46.82 -19.32 17.10
N LYS A 122 46.57 -18.02 17.27
CA LYS A 122 47.58 -17.07 17.78
C LYS A 122 48.11 -17.47 19.14
N ILE A 123 47.21 -17.89 20.05
CA ILE A 123 47.60 -18.41 21.36
C ILE A 123 48.46 -19.65 21.16
N ARG A 124 48.04 -20.66 20.39
CA ARG A 124 48.88 -21.86 20.21
C ARG A 124 50.28 -21.56 19.67
N LEU A 125 50.41 -20.63 18.73
CA LEU A 125 51.69 -20.23 18.16
C LEU A 125 52.58 -19.46 19.16
N SER A 126 51.99 -18.68 20.08
CA SER A 126 52.77 -17.92 21.07
C SER A 126 53.29 -18.77 22.23
N TRP A 127 52.89 -20.03 22.35
CA TRP A 127 53.37 -20.98 23.37
C TRP A 127 54.41 -21.96 22.80
N THR A 128 54.74 -21.84 21.52
CA THR A 128 55.71 -22.70 20.82
C THR A 128 57.06 -22.02 20.55
N ASP A 129 57.22 -20.75 20.94
CA ASP A 129 58.49 -20.01 20.99
C ASP A 129 59.06 -19.99 22.43
#